data_AF-A0A933U2V1-F1
#
_entry.id   AF-A0A933U2V1-F1
#
_cell.length_a   1.000
_cell.length_b   1.000
_cell.length_c   1.000
_cell.angle_alpha   90.00
_cell.angle_beta   90.00
_cell.angle_gamma   90.00
#
_symmetry.space_group_name_H-M   'P 1'
#
loop_
_entity.id
_entity.type
_entity.pdbx_description
1 polymer ?
#
loop_
_entity_poly.entity_id
_entity_poly.type
_entity_poly.pdbx_seq_one_letter_code
_entity_poly.pdbx_strand_id
1 'polypeptide(L)' 'GAMYEGFVDSASVGELKRSRRVTQSMLVEGRRRVRLYEPAGAPPEGFEPVAATLEDAYLVLQRAEENEERLAATGTEAWR' A
#
# COMPACT_ATOMS: atom_id res chain seq x y z
N GLY A 1 5.39 0.44 -12.10
CA GLY A 1 4.15 0.96 -11.49
C GLY A 1 4.29 2.44 -11.20
N ALA A 2 3.25 3.05 -10.66
CA ALA A 2 3.22 4.47 -10.31
C ALA A 2 2.62 4.68 -8.92
N MET A 3 2.88 5.85 -8.34
CA MET A 3 2.28 6.27 -7.09
C MET A 3 1.00 7.05 -7.35
N TYR A 4 0.01 6.82 -6.50
CA TYR A 4 -1.27 7.51 -6.53
C TYR A 4 -1.63 8.02 -5.14
N GLU A 5 -2.32 9.16 -5.08
CA GLU A 5 -2.80 9.78 -3.85
C GLU A 5 -4.31 10.04 -3.93
N GLY A 6 -5.01 9.80 -2.84
CA GLY A 6 -6.44 10.01 -2.75
C GLY A 6 -6.91 10.12 -1.30
N PHE A 7 -8.16 10.52 -1.13
CA PHE A 7 -8.80 10.60 0.18
C PHE A 7 -9.85 9.50 0.33
N VAL A 8 -9.82 8.83 1.47
CA VAL A 8 -10.83 7.83 1.86
C VAL A 8 -11.35 8.11 3.26
N ASP A 9 -12.51 7.57 3.59
CA ASP A 9 -12.99 7.59 4.96
C ASP A 9 -12.12 6.73 5.87
N SER A 10 -12.03 7.13 7.15
CA SER A 10 -11.20 6.43 8.12
C SER A 10 -11.60 4.96 8.31
N ALA A 11 -12.89 4.65 8.17
CA ALA A 11 -13.41 3.28 8.23
C ALA A 11 -12.91 2.41 7.05
N SER A 12 -12.67 3.00 5.88
CA SER A 12 -12.30 2.29 4.65
C SER A 12 -10.80 2.02 4.51
N VAL A 13 -9.95 2.68 5.30
CA VAL A 13 -8.48 2.50 5.23
C VAL A 13 -8.06 1.06 5.49
N GLY A 14 -8.71 0.38 6.44
CA GLY A 14 -8.37 -1.01 6.76
C GLY A 14 -8.58 -1.96 5.59
N GLU A 15 -9.67 -1.78 4.85
CA GLU A 15 -9.96 -2.55 3.63
C GLU A 15 -8.98 -2.22 2.51
N LEU A 16 -8.70 -0.92 2.31
CA LEU A 16 -7.76 -0.48 1.28
C LEU A 16 -6.35 -1.04 1.53
N LYS A 17 -5.90 -1.10 2.79
CA LYS A 17 -4.61 -1.71 3.17
C LYS A 17 -4.54 -3.22 2.92
N ARG A 18 -5.69 -3.92 2.91
CA ARG A 18 -5.74 -5.36 2.60
C ARG A 18 -5.72 -5.63 1.10
N SER A 19 -6.34 -4.76 0.30
CA SER A 19 -6.51 -4.98 -1.13
C SER A 19 -5.45 -4.28 -2.00
N ARG A 20 -4.74 -3.27 -1.47
CA ARG A 20 -3.78 -2.44 -2.22
C ARG A 20 -2.46 -2.28 -1.49
N ARG A 21 -1.43 -1.82 -2.21
CA ARG A 21 -0.09 -1.53 -1.65
C ARG A 21 -0.01 -0.09 -1.14
N VAL A 22 -0.67 0.16 -0.01
CA VAL A 22 -0.63 1.46 0.68
C VAL A 22 0.77 1.69 1.28
N THR A 23 1.41 2.80 0.92
CA THR A 23 2.70 3.23 1.49
C THR A 23 2.49 4.17 2.67
N GLN A 24 1.54 5.11 2.56
CA GLN A 24 1.27 6.11 3.61
C GLN A 24 -0.22 6.30 3.85
N SER A 25 -0.59 6.64 5.08
CA SER A 25 -1.95 7.02 5.45
C SER A 25 -1.96 8.00 6.61
N MET A 26 -2.40 9.24 6.36
CA MET A 26 -2.43 10.33 7.33
C MET A 26 -3.84 10.91 7.45
N LEU A 27 -4.22 11.35 8.66
CA LEU A 27 -5.49 12.03 8.88
C LEU A 27 -5.34 13.51 8.52
N VAL A 28 -6.20 14.01 7.64
CA VAL A 28 -6.25 15.39 7.18
C VAL A 28 -7.73 15.80 7.18
N GLU A 29 -8.09 16.78 8.01
CA GLU A 29 -9.45 17.34 8.09
C GLU A 29 -10.57 16.27 8.23
N GLY A 30 -10.34 15.26 9.09
CA GLY A 30 -11.32 14.20 9.33
C GLY A 30 -11.35 13.07 8.28
N ARG A 31 -10.61 13.21 7.17
CA ARG A 31 -10.46 12.19 6.13
C ARG A 31 -9.05 11.62 6.11
N ARG A 32 -8.88 10.42 5.55
CA ARG A 32 -7.56 9.79 5.43
C ARG A 32 -7.01 10.06 4.05
N ARG A 33 -5.93 10.85 3.98
CA ARG A 33 -5.10 10.96 2.78
C ARG A 33 -4.18 9.75 2.71
N VAL A 34 -4.25 9.03 1.60
CA VAL A 34 -3.56 7.76 1.40
C VAL A 34 -2.71 7.84 0.15
N ARG A 35 -1.49 7.31 0.23
CA ARG A 35 -0.64 7.05 -0.93
C ARG A 35 -0.52 5.54 -1.14
N LEU A 36 -0.59 5.11 -2.40
CA LEU A 36 -0.47 3.72 -2.78
C LEU A 36 0.32 3.53 -4.06
N TYR A 37 1.03 2.40 -4.15
CA TYR A 37 1.76 1.97 -5.33
C TYR A 37 0.93 1.00 -6.16
N GLU A 38 0.55 1.37 -7.39
CA GLU A 38 -0.06 0.40 -8.32
C GLU A 38 0.92 -0.05 -9.40
N PRO A 39 1.29 -1.35 -9.45
CA PRO A 39 2.15 -1.88 -10.49
C PRO A 39 1.47 -1.85 -11.87
N ALA A 40 0.17 -2.12 -11.92
CA ALA A 40 -0.62 -2.22 -13.15
C ALA A 40 -1.21 -0.87 -13.64
N GLY A 41 -1.05 0.21 -12.87
CA GLY A 41 -1.58 1.53 -13.26
C GLY A 41 -3.11 1.64 -13.23
N ALA A 42 -3.79 0.83 -12.42
CA ALA A 42 -5.25 0.84 -12.25
C ALA A 42 -5.60 1.23 -10.80
N PRO A 43 -5.47 2.52 -10.43
CA PRO A 43 -5.76 2.99 -9.08
C PRO A 43 -7.27 2.89 -8.76
N PRO A 44 -7.64 2.90 -7.48
CA PRO A 44 -9.04 3.08 -7.08
C PRO A 44 -9.62 4.41 -7.59
N GLU A 45 -10.95 4.49 -7.70
CA GLU A 45 -11.62 5.74 -8.04
C GLU A 45 -11.27 6.86 -7.05
N GLY A 46 -11.08 8.08 -7.57
CA GLY A 46 -10.73 9.27 -6.78
C GLY A 46 -9.26 9.35 -6.34
N PHE A 47 -8.41 8.44 -6.83
CA PHE A 47 -6.95 8.52 -6.67
C PHE A 47 -6.30 9.07 -7.93
N GLU A 48 -5.43 10.05 -7.75
CA GLU A 48 -4.72 10.74 -8.83
C GLU A 48 -3.24 10.36 -8.84
N PRO A 49 -2.58 10.31 -10.01
CA PRO A 49 -1.15 10.04 -10.09
C PRO A 49 -0.35 11.15 -9.42
N VAL A 50 0.69 10.76 -8.69
CA VAL A 50 1.59 11.69 -7.99
C VAL A 50 3.04 11.31 -8.25
N ALA A 51 3.93 12.30 -8.14
CA ALA A 51 5.36 12.03 -8.19
C ALA A 51 5.75 11.07 -7.05
N ALA A 52 6.50 10.02 -7.41
CA ALA A 52 7.06 9.09 -6.44
C ALA A 52 8.18 9.79 -5.64
N THR A 53 8.26 9.47 -4.36
CA THR A 53 9.35 9.91 -3.48
C THR A 53 10.30 8.75 -3.17
N LEU A 54 11.48 9.05 -2.60
CA LEU A 54 12.38 8.00 -2.10
C LEU A 54 11.74 7.18 -0.97
N GLU A 55 10.92 7.81 -0.15
CA GLU A 55 10.18 7.13 0.92
C GLU A 55 9.19 6.11 0.35
N ASP A 56 8.47 6.46 -0.72
CA ASP A 56 7.59 5.52 -1.41
C ASP A 56 8.36 4.29 -1.92
N ALA A 57 9.52 4.51 -2.55
CA ALA A 57 10.36 3.43 -3.04
C ALA A 57 10.85 2.52 -1.91
N TYR A 58 11.33 3.11 -0.81
CA TYR A 58 11.78 2.37 0.36
C TYR A 58 10.66 1.51 0.97
N LEU A 59 9.48 2.10 1.20
CA LEU A 59 8.35 1.41 1.81
C LEU A 59 7.80 0.29 0.91
N VAL A 60 7.84 0.46 -0.41
CA VAL A 60 7.46 -0.61 -1.35
C VAL A 60 8.43 -1.79 -1.27
N LEU A 61 9.74 -1.52 -1.20
CA LEU A 61 10.78 -2.56 -1.11
C LEU A 61 10.71 -3.29 0.23
N GLN A 62 10.67 -2.56 1.33
CA GLN A 62 10.57 -3.13 2.68
C GLN A 62 9.34 -4.04 2.80
N ARG A 63 8.19 -3.60 2.27
CA ARG A 63 6.97 -4.41 2.30
C ARG A 63 7.04 -5.66 1.42
N ALA A 64 7.81 -5.61 0.33
CA ALA A 64 8.04 -6.77 -0.53
C ALA A 64 8.89 -7.81 0.21
N GLU A 65 9.99 -7.38 0.83
CA GLU A 65 10.87 -8.22 1.66
C GLU A 65 10.09 -8.89 2.80
N GLU A 66 9.33 -8.11 3.59
CA GLU A 66 8.48 -8.65 4.67
C GLU A 66 7.46 -9.70 4.17
N ASN A 67 6.94 -9.52 2.96
CA ASN A 67 6.00 -10.48 2.39
C ASN A 67 6.69 -11.77 1.93
N GLU A 68 7.88 -11.68 1.35
CA GLU A 68 8.70 -12.84 0.97
C GLU A 68 9.11 -13.65 2.21
N GLU A 69 9.57 -12.98 3.27
CA GLU A 69 9.92 -13.61 4.54
C GLU A 69 8.72 -14.33 5.17
N ARG A 70 7.55 -13.68 5.21
CA ARG A 70 6.31 -14.30 5.71
C ARG A 70 5.91 -15.54 4.91
N LEU A 71 6.00 -15.48 3.59
CA LEU A 71 5.68 -16.63 2.72
C LEU A 71 6.64 -17.79 2.95
N ALA A 72 7.94 -17.52 3.11
CA ALA A 72 8.93 -18.51 3.44
C ALA A 72 8.65 -19.19 4.81
N ALA A 73 8.28 -18.40 5.83
CA ALA A 73 7.92 -18.92 7.14
C ALA A 73 6.69 -19.86 7.09
N THR A 74 5.65 -19.47 6.36
CA THR A 74 4.40 -20.25 6.23
C THR A 74 4.62 -21.55 5.44
N GLY A 75 5.49 -21.53 4.42
CA GLY A 75 5.86 -22.73 3.65
C GLY A 75 6.70 -23.74 4.43
N THR A 76 7.38 -23.31 5.51
CA THR A 76 8.22 -24.19 6.33
C THR A 76 7.40 -24.99 7.36
N GLU A 77 6.22 -24.51 7.76
CA GLU A 77 5.30 -25.24 8.65
C GLU A 77 4.47 -26.32 7.91
N ALA A 78 4.25 -26.18 6.60
CA ALA A 78 3.45 -27.13 5.82
C ALA A 78 4.14 -28.49 5.56
N TRP A 79 5.41 -28.65 5.92
CA TRP A 79 6.20 -29.86 5.74
C TRP A 79 6.80 -30.42 7.04
N ARG A 80 6.32 -29.98 8.20
CA ARG A 80 6.55 -30.64 9.51
C ARG A 80 5.29 -31.35 9.98
#